data_AF-A0A7S2MT69-F1
#
_entry.id   AF-A0A7S2MT69-F1
#
_cell.length_a   1.000
_cell.length_b   1.000
_cell.length_c   1.000
_cell.angle_alpha   90.00
_cell.angle_beta   90.00
_cell.angle_gamma   90.00
#
_symmetry.space_group_name_H-M   'P 1'
#
loop_
_entity.id
_entity.type
_entity.pdbx_description
1 polymer ?
#
loop_
_entity_poly.entity_id
_entity_poly.type
_entity_poly.pdbx_seq_one_letter_code
_entity_poly.pdbx_strand_id
1 'polypeptide(L)'
;IEIQSSPEVEPDPQPCAMPDDLTKEEVAEVSNAYGTEEAEARLVTGLVQRIGPELPQDQAVECYETLSRVFGNLLQNPEEAKFRMIKKASLQKKLGNSAEALSLLLIVGFDDQGDLYTLHPGAALPVIRSALAEVQAALLDLGSQKALRYLNLAEGSRPSTP
;
A
#
# COMPACT_ATOMS: atom_id res chain seq x y z
N ILE A 1 -49.63 31.05 58.26
CA ILE A 1 -49.68 31.86 57.02
C ILE A 1 -48.27 31.70 56.46
N GLU A 2 -48.00 30.89 55.44
CA GLU A 2 -48.71 30.69 54.19
C GLU A 2 -48.19 29.40 53.49
N ILE A 3 -49.10 28.68 52.81
CA ILE A 3 -48.97 27.82 51.60
C ILE A 3 -47.83 26.78 51.52
N GLN A 4 -48.11 25.48 51.62
CA GLN A 4 -48.81 24.55 50.69
C GLN A 4 -47.88 23.85 49.69
N SER A 5 -48.16 22.55 49.61
CA SER A 5 -47.49 21.47 48.89
C SER A 5 -47.66 21.50 47.37
N SER A 6 -46.77 20.74 46.71
CA SER A 6 -46.91 19.99 45.44
C SER A 6 -45.94 20.46 44.34
N PRO A 7 -45.59 19.59 43.36
CA PRO A 7 -45.27 18.16 43.49
C PRO A 7 -44.03 17.74 42.66
N GLU A 8 -43.62 16.49 42.91
CA GLU A 8 -42.85 15.59 42.03
C GLU A 8 -43.08 15.85 40.53
N VAL A 9 -41.99 16.03 39.78
CA VAL A 9 -41.92 15.80 38.34
C VAL A 9 -40.60 15.07 38.07
N GLU A 10 -40.68 13.75 37.98
CA GLU A 10 -39.68 12.93 37.29
C GLU A 10 -39.57 13.41 35.83
N PRO A 11 -38.38 13.72 35.33
CA PRO A 11 -38.17 13.77 33.89
C PRO A 11 -37.94 12.35 33.36
N ASP A 12 -38.91 11.93 32.56
CA ASP A 12 -38.94 10.81 31.62
C ASP A 12 -37.59 10.58 30.87
N PRO A 13 -37.21 9.31 30.63
CA PRO A 13 -35.96 8.96 29.96
C PRO A 13 -35.94 9.43 28.50
N GLN A 14 -35.08 10.41 28.21
CA GLN A 14 -34.79 10.77 26.82
C GLN A 14 -34.31 9.54 26.05
N PRO A 15 -34.87 9.26 24.86
CA PRO A 15 -34.45 8.15 24.03
C PRO A 15 -33.00 8.36 23.58
N CYS A 16 -32.19 7.30 23.70
CA CYS A 16 -30.89 7.17 23.04
C CYS A 16 -31.09 7.27 21.52
N ALA A 17 -31.19 8.48 20.99
CA ALA A 17 -31.00 8.76 19.58
C ALA A 17 -29.51 8.65 19.32
N MET A 18 -29.09 7.48 18.85
CA MET A 18 -27.81 7.30 18.17
C MET A 18 -27.90 8.13 16.88
N PRO A 19 -27.04 9.14 16.65
CA PRO A 19 -26.75 9.53 15.29
C PRO A 19 -25.92 8.40 14.66
N ASP A 20 -26.62 7.47 14.01
CA ASP A 20 -26.11 6.85 12.80
C ASP A 20 -25.71 7.98 11.83
N ASP A 21 -24.65 7.75 11.05
CA ASP A 21 -24.06 8.67 10.08
C ASP A 21 -22.90 9.55 10.62
N LEU A 22 -21.78 8.91 10.98
CA LEU A 22 -20.48 9.55 10.76
C LEU A 22 -20.06 9.32 9.31
N THR A 23 -20.34 10.35 8.52
CA THR A 23 -19.96 10.56 7.14
C THR A 23 -18.48 10.30 6.88
N LYS A 24 -18.21 9.78 5.68
CA LYS A 24 -16.91 9.37 5.10
C LYS A 24 -15.88 10.50 4.91
N GLU A 25 -15.92 11.58 5.68
CA GLU A 25 -15.19 12.83 5.39
C GLU A 25 -14.02 13.16 6.35
N GLU A 26 -13.73 12.35 7.38
CA GLU A 26 -12.63 12.60 8.33
C GLU A 26 -11.37 11.72 8.13
N VAL A 27 -11.19 11.09 6.96
CA VAL A 27 -9.97 10.29 6.68
C VAL A 27 -8.98 11.01 5.75
N ALA A 28 -9.22 12.28 5.40
CA ALA A 28 -8.43 13.00 4.41
C ALA A 28 -7.38 13.98 4.98
N GLU A 29 -7.33 14.22 6.29
CA GLU A 29 -6.56 15.35 6.86
C GLU A 29 -5.29 14.95 7.65
N VAL A 30 -4.53 13.97 7.17
CA VAL A 30 -3.13 13.75 7.59
C VAL A 30 -2.21 13.74 6.35
N SER A 31 -2.30 14.82 5.57
CA SER A 31 -1.30 15.18 4.56
C SER A 31 -0.71 16.52 4.97
N ASN A 32 0.40 16.52 5.71
CA ASN A 32 1.21 17.73 5.82
C ASN A 32 2.72 17.42 5.83
N ALA A 33 3.30 17.61 4.65
CA ALA A 33 4.56 18.27 4.33
C ALA A 33 5.80 18.01 5.22
N TYR A 34 6.86 17.48 4.57
CA TYR A 34 8.24 17.31 5.05
C TYR A 34 8.50 16.10 5.97
N GLY A 35 8.52 14.91 5.38
CA GLY A 35 8.91 13.67 6.04
C GLY A 35 8.40 12.39 5.36
N THR A 36 7.63 12.52 4.29
CA THR A 36 6.87 11.44 3.66
C THR A 36 7.77 10.34 3.09
N GLU A 37 8.83 10.67 2.34
CA GLU A 37 9.64 9.64 1.64
C GLU A 37 10.32 8.65 2.61
N GLU A 38 10.83 9.12 3.75
CA GLU A 38 11.48 8.25 4.75
C GLU A 38 10.43 7.48 5.57
N ALA A 39 9.29 8.10 5.86
CA ALA A 39 8.17 7.42 6.50
C ALA A 39 7.57 6.34 5.60
N GLU A 40 7.37 6.63 4.32
CA GLU A 40 6.91 5.71 3.27
C GLU A 40 7.90 4.56 3.10
N ALA A 41 9.21 4.83 3.07
CA ALA A 41 10.23 3.78 3.01
C ALA A 41 10.17 2.84 4.23
N ARG A 42 9.97 3.38 5.44
CA ARG A 42 9.79 2.55 6.66
C ARG A 42 8.51 1.72 6.60
N LEU A 43 7.42 2.29 6.09
CA LEU A 43 6.16 1.57 5.90
C LEU A 43 6.31 0.46 4.84
N VAL A 44 6.99 0.75 3.74
CA VAL A 44 7.35 -0.21 2.69
C VAL A 44 8.10 -1.40 3.29
N THR A 45 9.16 -1.16 4.06
CA THR A 45 9.89 -2.23 4.76
C THR A 45 8.97 -3.04 5.68
N GLY A 46 8.11 -2.35 6.44
CA GLY A 46 7.16 -3.00 7.35
C GLY A 46 6.15 -3.89 6.63
N LEU A 47 5.59 -3.43 5.52
CA LEU A 47 4.64 -4.20 4.72
C LEU A 47 5.31 -5.41 4.06
N VAL A 48 6.49 -5.21 3.46
CA VAL A 48 7.25 -6.30 2.83
C VAL A 48 7.52 -7.40 3.84
N GLN A 49 7.96 -7.07 5.07
CA GLN A 49 8.20 -8.09 6.09
C GLN A 49 6.95 -8.84 6.56
N ARG A 50 5.75 -8.29 6.35
CA ARG A 50 4.47 -8.91 6.74
C ARG A 50 3.84 -9.78 5.64
N ILE A 51 4.13 -9.49 4.37
CA ILE A 51 3.68 -10.33 3.24
C ILE A 51 4.19 -11.78 3.39
N GLY A 52 5.44 -11.94 3.84
CA GLY A 52 6.11 -13.23 4.00
C GLY A 52 5.39 -14.19 4.96
N PRO A 53 5.07 -13.77 6.19
CA PRO A 53 4.28 -14.58 7.13
C PRO A 53 2.76 -14.59 6.82
N GLU A 54 2.24 -13.63 6.05
CA GLU A 54 0.81 -13.58 5.68
C GLU A 54 0.45 -14.65 4.64
N LEU A 55 1.36 -14.95 3.71
CA LEU A 55 1.15 -15.90 2.62
C LEU A 55 1.95 -17.19 2.82
N PRO A 56 1.47 -18.35 2.31
CA PRO A 56 2.29 -19.55 2.26
C PRO A 56 3.52 -19.31 1.38
N GLN A 57 4.66 -19.92 1.73
CA GLN A 57 5.97 -19.62 1.13
C GLN A 57 5.98 -19.59 -0.41
N ASP A 58 5.30 -20.53 -1.07
CA ASP A 58 5.20 -20.60 -2.53
C ASP A 58 4.46 -19.37 -3.13
N GLN A 59 3.38 -18.94 -2.48
CA GLN A 59 2.63 -17.73 -2.87
C GLN A 59 3.37 -16.45 -2.49
N ALA A 60 4.07 -16.43 -1.34
CA ALA A 60 4.90 -15.28 -0.95
C ALA A 60 6.00 -15.04 -2.00
N VAL A 61 6.66 -16.10 -2.48
CA VAL A 61 7.65 -16.00 -3.55
C VAL A 61 7.01 -15.47 -4.84
N GLU A 62 5.87 -16.01 -5.30
CA GLU A 62 5.18 -15.48 -6.48
C GLU A 62 4.73 -14.01 -6.32
N CYS A 63 4.28 -13.64 -5.12
CA CYS A 63 3.87 -12.29 -4.76
C CYS A 63 5.04 -11.32 -4.89
N TYR A 64 6.17 -11.62 -4.24
CA TYR A 64 7.37 -10.79 -4.33
C TYR A 64 7.98 -10.78 -5.73
N GLU A 65 7.98 -11.90 -6.47
CA GLU A 65 8.43 -11.92 -7.86
C GLU A 65 7.58 -10.97 -8.73
N THR A 66 6.28 -10.96 -8.49
CA THR A 66 5.35 -10.08 -9.20
C THR A 66 5.61 -8.62 -8.85
N LEU A 67 5.72 -8.29 -7.57
CA LEU A 67 6.03 -6.93 -7.09
C LEU A 67 7.38 -6.44 -7.63
N SER A 68 8.42 -7.27 -7.56
CA SER A 68 9.75 -6.95 -8.10
C SER A 68 9.68 -6.68 -9.59
N ARG A 69 8.87 -7.42 -10.35
CA ARG A 69 8.74 -7.21 -11.79
C ARG A 69 7.97 -5.94 -12.11
N VAL A 70 6.91 -5.65 -11.36
CA VAL A 70 6.11 -4.43 -11.50
C VAL A 70 6.99 -3.21 -11.26
N PHE A 71 7.65 -3.14 -10.10
CA PHE A 71 8.50 -2.00 -9.74
C PHE A 71 9.75 -1.93 -10.63
N GLY A 72 10.34 -3.08 -10.99
CA GLY A 72 11.48 -3.14 -11.90
C GLY A 72 11.15 -2.62 -13.31
N ASN A 73 10.04 -3.05 -13.90
CA ASN A 73 9.60 -2.57 -15.22
C ASN A 73 9.30 -1.07 -15.21
N LEU A 74 8.66 -0.59 -14.14
CA LEU A 74 8.34 0.81 -13.94
C LEU A 74 9.61 1.66 -13.79
N LEU A 75 10.63 1.19 -13.08
CA LEU A 75 11.91 1.90 -12.95
C LEU A 75 12.77 1.85 -14.20
N GLN A 76 12.69 0.77 -14.99
CA GLN A 76 13.38 0.67 -16.27
C GLN A 76 12.75 1.57 -17.33
N ASN A 77 11.42 1.64 -17.38
CA ASN A 77 10.70 2.41 -18.39
C ASN A 77 9.64 3.29 -17.70
N PRO A 78 10.07 4.35 -16.99
CA PRO A 78 9.17 5.16 -16.18
C PRO A 78 8.14 5.89 -17.03
N GLU A 79 8.39 6.19 -18.30
CA GLU A 79 7.48 6.92 -19.19
C GLU A 79 6.42 6.03 -19.85
N GLU A 80 6.56 4.70 -19.77
CA GLU A 80 5.69 3.81 -20.50
C GLU A 80 4.36 3.59 -19.75
N ALA A 81 3.26 4.13 -20.31
CA ALA A 81 1.94 4.11 -19.69
C ALA A 81 1.44 2.70 -19.29
N LYS A 82 1.88 1.67 -20.02
CA LYS A 82 1.52 0.27 -19.73
C LYS A 82 2.10 -0.27 -18.42
N PHE A 83 3.17 0.33 -17.89
CA PHE A 83 3.76 -0.04 -16.60
C PHE A 83 3.24 0.83 -15.47
N ARG A 84 2.68 2.00 -15.79
CA ARG A 84 1.95 2.84 -14.85
C ARG A 84 0.52 2.37 -14.62
N MET A 85 -0.05 1.58 -15.52
CA MET A 85 -1.42 1.06 -15.42
C MET A 85 -1.41 -0.45 -15.29
N ILE A 86 -1.92 -0.97 -14.17
CA ILE A 86 -1.92 -2.41 -13.89
C ILE A 86 -3.32 -2.87 -13.52
N LYS A 87 -3.83 -3.91 -14.18
CA LYS A 87 -5.15 -4.47 -13.89
C LYS A 87 -5.17 -5.14 -12.52
N LYS A 88 -6.15 -4.76 -11.69
CA LYS A 88 -6.36 -5.31 -10.34
C LYS A 88 -6.59 -6.82 -10.38
N ALA A 89 -7.38 -7.32 -11.34
CA ALA A 89 -7.62 -8.75 -11.52
C ALA A 89 -6.34 -9.56 -11.77
N SER A 90 -5.39 -9.02 -12.55
CA SER A 90 -4.10 -9.68 -12.83
C SER A 90 -3.21 -9.68 -11.59
N LEU A 91 -3.21 -8.57 -10.86
CA LEU A 91 -2.47 -8.39 -9.62
C LEU A 91 -3.01 -9.29 -8.51
N GLN A 92 -4.30 -9.24 -8.22
CA GLN A 92 -4.94 -10.07 -7.17
C GLN A 92 -4.72 -11.57 -7.38
N LYS A 93 -4.79 -12.04 -8.64
CA LYS A 93 -4.50 -13.44 -8.97
C LYS A 93 -3.05 -13.84 -8.64
N LYS A 94 -2.11 -12.89 -8.72
CA LYS A 94 -0.67 -13.09 -8.50
C LYS A 94 -0.22 -12.79 -7.06
N LEU A 95 -0.91 -11.87 -6.39
CA LEU A 95 -0.65 -11.42 -5.02
C LEU A 95 -1.41 -12.27 -3.98
N GLY A 96 -2.21 -13.25 -4.41
CA GLY A 96 -2.94 -14.15 -3.50
C GLY A 96 -3.97 -13.44 -2.61
N ASN A 97 -4.47 -12.27 -3.02
CA ASN A 97 -5.29 -11.37 -2.19
C ASN A 97 -4.61 -10.88 -0.89
N SER A 98 -3.28 -10.82 -0.84
CA SER A 98 -2.56 -10.22 0.29
C SER A 98 -2.93 -8.74 0.43
N ALA A 99 -3.45 -8.36 1.60
CA ALA A 99 -3.83 -6.99 1.91
C ALA A 99 -2.58 -6.10 2.03
N GLU A 100 -1.50 -6.65 2.55
CA GLU A 100 -0.22 -5.95 2.72
C GLU A 100 0.41 -5.64 1.35
N ALA A 101 0.32 -6.56 0.40
CA ALA A 101 0.87 -6.37 -0.94
C ALA A 101 0.07 -5.35 -1.78
N LEU A 102 -1.24 -5.22 -1.54
CA LEU A 102 -2.06 -4.14 -2.11
C LEU A 102 -1.74 -2.80 -1.44
N SER A 103 -1.58 -2.79 -0.11
CA SER A 103 -1.19 -1.60 0.64
C SER A 103 0.17 -1.07 0.16
N LEU A 104 1.08 -1.96 -0.21
CA LEU A 104 2.38 -1.60 -0.75
C LEU A 104 2.25 -0.81 -2.06
N LEU A 105 1.34 -1.21 -2.96
CA LEU A 105 1.07 -0.47 -4.20
C LEU A 105 0.55 0.94 -3.91
N LEU A 106 -0.36 1.09 -2.93
CA LEU A 106 -0.88 2.39 -2.55
C LEU A 106 0.22 3.30 -1.98
N ILE A 107 1.10 2.76 -1.11
CA ILE A 107 2.20 3.54 -0.51
C ILE A 107 3.23 3.98 -1.54
N VAL A 108 3.55 3.16 -2.55
CA VAL A 108 4.47 3.60 -3.61
C VAL A 108 3.83 4.62 -4.57
N GLY A 109 2.55 4.96 -4.37
CA GLY A 109 1.83 6.00 -5.11
C GLY A 109 0.95 5.50 -6.25
N PHE A 110 0.60 4.20 -6.28
CA PHE A 110 -0.48 3.76 -7.17
C PHE A 110 -1.83 4.17 -6.59
N ASP A 111 -2.69 4.67 -7.46
CA ASP A 111 -4.06 5.03 -7.15
C ASP A 111 -5.02 3.91 -7.60
N ASP A 112 -6.00 3.56 -6.77
CA ASP A 112 -7.03 2.56 -7.09
C ASP A 112 -8.17 3.22 -7.88
N GLN A 113 -8.16 3.05 -9.20
CA GLN A 113 -9.23 3.50 -10.10
C GLN A 113 -10.28 2.40 -10.29
N GLY A 114 -10.57 1.63 -9.24
CA GLY A 114 -11.52 0.52 -9.23
C GLY A 114 -10.96 -0.79 -9.84
N ASP A 115 -10.86 -0.85 -11.17
CA ASP A 115 -10.39 -2.04 -11.91
C ASP A 115 -8.88 -2.01 -12.23
N LEU A 116 -8.26 -0.86 -12.04
CA LEU A 116 -6.90 -0.55 -12.48
C LEU A 116 -6.17 0.18 -11.34
N TYR A 117 -4.92 -0.21 -11.09
CA TYR A 117 -3.99 0.61 -10.34
C TYR A 117 -3.25 1.51 -11.31
N THR A 118 -3.31 2.83 -11.07
CA THR A 118 -2.65 3.82 -11.93
C THR A 118 -1.65 4.65 -11.15
N LEU A 119 -0.42 4.72 -11.65
CA LEU A 119 0.63 5.56 -11.09
C LEU A 119 0.67 6.92 -11.81
N HIS A 120 0.61 8.01 -11.07
CA HIS A 120 0.70 9.34 -11.66
C HIS A 120 2.11 9.61 -12.22
N PRO A 121 2.26 10.33 -13.36
CA PRO A 121 3.56 10.72 -13.92
C PRO A 121 4.54 11.41 -12.96
N GLY A 122 4.02 12.03 -11.91
CA GLY A 122 4.80 12.71 -10.87
C GLY A 122 5.06 11.88 -9.61
N ALA A 123 4.77 10.57 -9.62
CA ALA A 123 4.96 9.73 -8.45
C ALA A 123 6.44 9.60 -8.04
N ALA A 124 6.67 9.41 -6.74
CA ALA A 124 7.99 9.34 -6.15
C ALA A 124 8.71 8.03 -6.52
N LEU A 125 9.50 8.08 -7.60
CA LEU A 125 10.46 7.03 -7.96
C LEU A 125 11.39 6.56 -6.84
N PRO A 126 11.88 7.41 -5.88
CA PRO A 126 12.70 6.91 -4.78
C PRO A 126 11.97 5.90 -3.88
N VAL A 127 10.67 6.10 -3.62
CA VAL A 127 9.88 5.16 -2.79
C VAL A 127 9.73 3.82 -3.50
N ILE A 128 9.48 3.84 -4.82
CA ILE A 128 9.41 2.63 -5.66
C ILE A 128 10.76 1.88 -5.68
N ARG A 129 11.89 2.60 -5.71
CA ARG A 129 13.23 2.00 -5.62
C ARG A 129 13.45 1.31 -4.28
N SER A 130 13.09 1.97 -3.18
CA SER A 130 13.15 1.38 -1.84
C SER A 130 12.27 0.14 -1.77
N ALA A 131 11.03 0.20 -2.27
CA ALA A 131 10.14 -0.96 -2.32
C ALA A 131 10.69 -2.12 -3.14
N LEU A 132 11.29 -1.84 -4.30
CA LEU A 132 11.96 -2.87 -5.09
C LEU A 132 13.10 -3.52 -4.33
N ALA A 133 13.95 -2.73 -3.65
CA ALA A 133 15.08 -3.24 -2.89
C ALA A 133 14.63 -4.14 -1.74
N GLU A 134 13.62 -3.72 -0.98
CA GLU A 134 13.06 -4.50 0.13
C GLU A 134 12.42 -5.81 -0.36
N VAL A 135 11.63 -5.74 -1.44
CA VAL A 135 11.01 -6.93 -2.04
C VAL A 135 12.07 -7.93 -2.55
N GLN A 136 13.16 -7.42 -3.15
CA GLN A 136 14.27 -8.26 -3.60
C GLN A 136 15.05 -8.86 -2.42
N ALA A 137 15.25 -8.10 -1.34
CA ALA A 137 15.85 -8.59 -0.10
C ALA A 137 15.02 -9.72 0.51
N ALA A 138 13.69 -9.55 0.59
CA ALA A 138 12.79 -10.60 1.07
C ALA A 138 12.84 -11.85 0.19
N LEU A 139 12.89 -11.69 -1.13
CA LEU A 139 13.04 -12.81 -2.08
C LEU A 139 14.35 -13.59 -1.90
N LEU A 140 15.44 -12.90 -1.56
CA LEU A 140 16.74 -13.50 -1.27
C LEU A 140 16.70 -14.29 0.03
N ASP A 141 16.07 -13.73 1.07
CA ASP A 141 15.89 -14.39 2.38
C ASP A 141 15.09 -15.69 2.26
N LEU A 142 14.08 -15.70 1.39
CA LEU A 142 13.30 -16.87 1.01
C LEU A 142 14.07 -17.91 0.18
N GLY A 143 15.33 -17.64 -0.19
CA GLY A 143 16.19 -18.57 -0.92
C GLY A 143 15.79 -18.80 -2.38
N SER A 144 14.99 -17.90 -2.98
CA SER A 144 14.52 -18.08 -4.35
C SER A 144 15.66 -17.85 -5.36
N GLN A 145 16.10 -18.91 -6.06
CA GLN A 145 17.13 -18.78 -7.11
C GLN A 145 16.72 -17.84 -8.26
N LYS A 146 15.42 -17.65 -8.48
CA LYS A 146 14.93 -16.67 -9.46
C LYS A 146 15.21 -15.23 -9.03
N ALA A 147 15.25 -14.95 -7.72
CA ALA A 147 15.60 -13.64 -7.17
C ALA A 147 16.98 -13.16 -7.59
N LEU A 148 17.96 -14.08 -7.63
CA LEU A 148 19.34 -13.80 -8.06
C LEU A 148 19.42 -13.36 -9.53
N ARG A 149 18.46 -13.75 -10.37
CA ARG A 149 18.37 -13.25 -11.75
C ARG A 149 17.82 -11.83 -11.84
N TYR A 150 16.89 -11.45 -10.97
CA TYR A 150 16.30 -10.11 -10.99
C TYR A 150 17.24 -9.04 -10.45
N LEU A 151 18.08 -9.36 -9.46
CA LEU A 151 19.17 -8.48 -9.01
C LEU A 151 20.14 -8.15 -10.15
N ASN A 152 20.51 -9.15 -10.96
CA ASN A 152 21.38 -8.95 -12.11
C ASN A 152 20.75 -8.11 -13.23
N LEU A 153 19.41 -8.09 -13.37
CA LEU A 153 18.73 -7.24 -14.34
C LEU A 153 18.74 -5.75 -13.94
N ALA A 154 18.73 -5.44 -12.63
CA ALA A 154 18.79 -4.06 -12.15
C ALA A 154 20.21 -3.46 -12.30
N GLU A 155 21.25 -4.28 -12.21
CA GLU A 155 22.65 -3.84 -12.38
C GLU A 155 23.15 -3.85 -13.84
N GLY A 156 22.39 -4.47 -14.76
CA GLY A 156 22.79 -4.69 -16.16
C GLY A 156 22.63 -3.51 -17.12
N SER A 157 22.06 -2.37 -16.71
CA SER A 157 22.00 -1.14 -17.52
C SER A 157 23.00 -0.09 -17.02
N ARG A 158 24.29 -0.42 -17.02
CA ARG A 158 25.30 0.62 -17.22
C ARG A 158 25.41 0.85 -18.73
N PRO A 159 25.15 2.05 -19.26
CA PRO A 159 25.47 2.33 -20.64
C PRO A 159 26.98 2.11 -20.80
N SER A 160 27.38 1.17 -21.64
CA SER A 160 28.72 1.17 -22.22
C SER A 160 28.86 2.49 -22.96
N THR A 161 29.42 3.50 -22.30
CA THR A 161 29.89 4.70 -22.97
C THR A 161 31.06 4.30 -23.89
N PRO A 162 31.03 4.72 -25.17
CA PRO A 162 32.06 4.44 -26.15
C PRO A 162 33.41 5.10 -25.81
#